data_AF-A0A7S2JA62-F1
#
_entry.id   AF-A0A7S2JA62-F1
#
_cell.length_a   1.000
_cell.length_b   1.000
_cell.length_c   1.000
_cell.angle_alpha   90.00
_cell.angle_beta   90.00
_cell.angle_gamma   90.00
#
_symmetry.space_group_name_H-M   'P 1'
#
loop_
_entity.id
_entity.type
_entity.pdbx_description
1 polymer ?
#
loop_
_entity_poly.entity_id
_entity_poly.type
_entity_poly.pdbx_seq_one_letter_code
_entity_poly.pdbx_strand_id
1 'polypeptide(L)'
;RLLRLARALRLVNMWSGLWKLVQGVNKAMYTLLSALVVMAASTFLFACFGAEFVTKPYVEDAEIGELLHSRFSTIPKIMLTLVQFITQDSIAAFYVPVVHHSPLLIFYFLLILIFVSIGLM
;
A
#
# COMPACT_ATOMS: atom_id res chain seq x y z
N ARG A 1 -51.31 0.09 -14.51
CA ARG A 1 -50.16 0.70 -15.23
C ARG A 1 -49.37 1.70 -14.36
N LEU A 2 -50.03 2.47 -13.49
CA LEU A 2 -49.41 3.44 -12.55
C LEU A 2 -48.43 2.81 -11.51
N LEU A 3 -48.64 1.55 -11.10
CA LEU A 3 -47.71 0.84 -10.19
C LEU A 3 -46.29 0.66 -10.76
N ARG A 4 -46.10 0.70 -12.09
CA ARG A 4 -44.76 0.66 -12.71
C ARG A 4 -43.98 1.97 -12.49
N LEU A 5 -44.68 3.11 -12.45
CA LEU A 5 -44.09 4.42 -12.17
C LEU A 5 -43.65 4.55 -10.71
N ALA A 6 -44.37 3.94 -9.77
CA ALA A 6 -43.95 3.87 -8.36
C ALA A 6 -42.61 3.12 -8.17
N ARG A 7 -42.37 2.07 -8.98
CA ARG A 7 -41.09 1.34 -8.98
C ARG A 7 -39.94 2.18 -9.53
N ALA A 8 -40.20 2.97 -10.57
CA ALA A 8 -39.24 3.92 -11.14
C ALA A 8 -38.91 5.06 -10.14
N LEU A 9 -39.90 5.57 -9.41
CA LEU A 9 -39.69 6.55 -8.34
C LEU A 9 -38.79 6.02 -7.20
N ARG A 10 -38.90 4.73 -6.86
CA ARG A 10 -38.02 4.08 -5.88
C ARG A 10 -36.56 4.05 -6.35
N LEU A 11 -36.34 3.84 -7.64
CA LEU A 11 -35.02 3.85 -8.27
C LEU A 11 -34.42 5.26 -8.32
N VAL A 12 -35.25 6.29 -8.57
CA VAL A 12 -34.85 7.71 -8.49
C VAL A 12 -34.46 8.11 -7.06
N ASN A 13 -35.16 7.60 -6.05
CA ASN A 13 -34.83 7.88 -4.66
C ASN A 13 -33.48 7.26 -4.26
N MET A 14 -33.16 6.06 -4.74
CA MET A 14 -31.83 5.43 -4.59
C MET A 14 -30.73 6.21 -5.33
N TRP A 15 -31.04 6.75 -6.50
CA TRP A 15 -30.11 7.59 -7.28
C TRP A 15 -29.73 8.88 -6.55
N SER A 16 -30.68 9.49 -5.81
CA SER A 16 -30.39 10.68 -5.00
C SER A 16 -29.41 10.40 -3.85
N GLY A 17 -29.43 9.19 -3.30
CA GLY A 17 -28.46 8.71 -2.31
C GLY A 17 -27.07 8.51 -2.92
N LEU A 18 -26.99 7.82 -4.07
CA LEU A 18 -25.76 7.63 -4.84
C LEU A 18 -25.12 8.96 -5.26
N TRP A 19 -25.94 9.95 -5.65
CA TRP A 19 -25.44 11.27 -6.04
C TRP A 19 -24.79 12.03 -4.87
N LYS A 20 -25.33 11.90 -3.65
CA LYS A 20 -24.72 12.46 -2.44
C LYS A 20 -23.36 11.82 -2.12
N LEU A 21 -23.23 10.51 -2.34
CA LEU A 21 -21.96 9.79 -2.21
C LEU A 21 -20.92 10.29 -3.23
N VAL A 22 -21.30 10.42 -4.50
CA VAL A 22 -20.40 10.95 -5.55
C VAL A 22 -19.96 12.37 -5.25
N GLN A 23 -20.86 13.23 -4.76
CA GLN A 23 -20.49 14.58 -4.31
C GLN A 23 -19.53 14.56 -3.11
N GLY A 24 -19.72 13.62 -2.18
CA GLY A 24 -18.81 13.40 -1.06
C GLY A 24 -17.41 13.04 -1.54
N VAL A 25 -17.30 12.07 -2.45
CA VAL A 25 -16.01 11.66 -3.06
C VAL A 25 -15.38 12.82 -3.83
N ASN A 26 -16.17 13.55 -4.63
CA ASN A 26 -15.64 14.67 -5.42
C ASN A 26 -15.13 15.81 -4.53
N LYS A 27 -15.79 16.07 -3.39
CA LYS A 27 -15.32 17.05 -2.39
C LYS A 27 -14.04 16.59 -1.70
N ALA A 28 -13.91 15.29 -1.42
CA ALA A 28 -12.72 14.71 -0.80
C ALA A 28 -11.57 14.43 -1.79
N MET A 29 -11.82 14.52 -3.10
CA MET A 29 -10.87 14.13 -4.15
C MET A 29 -9.52 14.83 -4.02
N TYR A 30 -9.52 16.15 -3.76
CA TYR A 30 -8.27 16.91 -3.59
C TYR A 30 -7.45 16.43 -2.39
N THR A 31 -8.12 16.15 -1.27
CA THR A 31 -7.47 15.64 -0.05
C THR A 31 -6.94 14.22 -0.27
N LEU A 32 -7.71 13.35 -0.92
CA LEU A 32 -7.29 11.99 -1.27
C LEU A 32 -6.08 12.00 -2.20
N LEU A 33 -6.08 12.87 -3.21
CA LEU A 33 -4.98 12.98 -4.18
C LEU A 33 -3.71 13.51 -3.50
N SER A 34 -3.84 14.51 -2.62
CA SER A 34 -2.73 14.99 -1.78
C SER A 34 -2.15 13.88 -0.90
N ALA A 35 -3.00 13.12 -0.21
CA ALA A 35 -2.58 11.99 0.62
C ALA A 35 -1.88 10.89 -0.21
N LEU A 36 -2.39 10.58 -1.41
CA LEU A 36 -1.76 9.63 -2.33
C LEU A 36 -0.37 10.08 -2.77
N VAL A 37 -0.18 11.37 -3.06
CA VAL A 37 1.15 11.90 -3.43
C VAL A 37 2.13 11.78 -2.26
N VAL A 38 1.71 12.12 -1.04
CA VAL A 38 2.53 11.97 0.16
C VAL A 38 2.87 10.49 0.40
N MET A 39 1.91 9.58 0.21
CA MET A 39 2.11 8.13 0.33
C MET A 39 3.12 7.60 -0.68
N ALA A 40 3.01 8.03 -1.93
CA ALA A 40 3.93 7.64 -2.99
C ALA A 40 5.35 8.16 -2.73
N ALA A 41 5.47 9.42 -2.29
CA ALA A 41 6.75 10.05 -1.99
C ALA A 41 7.44 9.38 -0.79
N SER A 42 6.71 9.11 0.30
CA SER A 42 7.26 8.41 1.46
C SER A 42 7.70 6.98 1.11
N THR A 43 6.87 6.25 0.36
CA THR A 43 7.21 4.89 -0.13
C THR A 43 8.45 4.90 -1.01
N PHE A 44 8.63 5.92 -1.86
CA PHE A 44 9.82 6.07 -2.68
C PHE A 44 11.08 6.26 -1.84
N LEU A 45 11.04 7.12 -0.82
CA LEU A 45 12.18 7.31 0.09
C LEU A 45 12.55 6.02 0.82
N PHE A 46 11.55 5.30 1.33
CA PHE A 46 11.76 3.99 1.94
C PHE A 46 12.30 2.97 0.94
N ALA A 47 11.86 2.98 -0.33
CA ALA A 47 12.39 2.07 -1.34
C ALA A 47 13.89 2.31 -1.60
N CYS A 48 14.34 3.56 -1.61
CA CYS A 48 15.76 3.89 -1.72
C CYS A 48 16.56 3.38 -0.51
N PHE A 49 16.05 3.58 0.71
CA PHE A 49 16.69 3.04 1.92
C PHE A 49 16.68 1.51 1.91
N GLY A 50 15.57 0.89 1.53
CA GLY A 50 15.45 -0.57 1.42
C GLY A 50 16.44 -1.17 0.44
N ALA A 51 16.67 -0.53 -0.72
CA ALA A 51 17.66 -0.99 -1.69
C ALA A 51 19.09 -1.03 -1.10
N GLU A 52 19.42 -0.08 -0.24
CA GLU A 52 20.76 0.05 0.35
C GLU A 52 20.93 -0.86 1.58
N PHE A 53 19.98 -0.80 2.53
CA PHE A 53 20.04 -1.49 3.82
C PHE A 53 19.66 -2.97 3.73
N VAL A 54 18.72 -3.32 2.84
CA VAL A 54 18.25 -4.71 2.71
C VAL A 54 19.15 -5.44 1.73
N THR A 55 19.53 -4.87 0.58
CA THR A 55 20.22 -5.65 -0.45
C THR A 55 21.72 -5.86 -0.21
N LYS A 56 22.45 -4.86 0.31
CA LYS A 56 23.92 -4.91 0.43
C LYS A 56 24.49 -5.96 1.39
N PRO A 57 23.89 -6.25 2.55
CA PRO A 57 24.49 -7.18 3.51
C PRO A 57 24.36 -8.66 3.12
N TYR A 58 23.39 -9.00 2.25
CA TYR A 58 23.00 -10.40 2.00
C TYR A 58 23.26 -10.84 0.55
N VAL A 59 24.15 -10.15 -0.16
CA VAL A 59 24.59 -10.56 -1.50
C VAL A 59 25.34 -11.90 -1.46
N GLU A 60 25.93 -12.25 -0.32
CA GLU A 60 26.74 -13.46 -0.15
C GLU A 60 25.92 -14.70 0.25
N ASP A 61 24.68 -14.54 0.74
CA ASP A 61 23.81 -15.65 1.13
C ASP A 61 23.00 -16.17 -0.06
N ALA A 62 23.23 -17.41 -0.48
CA ALA A 62 22.59 -17.99 -1.67
C ALA A 62 21.06 -18.13 -1.55
N GLU A 63 20.54 -18.51 -0.37
CA GLU A 63 19.10 -18.74 -0.17
C GLU A 63 18.30 -17.44 -0.07
N ILE A 64 18.85 -16.43 0.62
CA ILE A 64 18.18 -15.14 0.83
C ILE A 64 18.43 -14.20 -0.33
N GLY A 65 19.60 -14.29 -0.96
CA GLY A 65 19.96 -13.51 -2.15
C GLY A 65 18.99 -13.72 -3.30
N GLU A 66 18.49 -14.94 -3.52
CA GLU A 66 17.48 -15.22 -4.55
C GLU A 66 16.11 -14.59 -4.21
N LEU A 67 15.67 -14.72 -2.95
CA LEU A 67 14.44 -14.09 -2.47
C LEU A 67 14.50 -12.57 -2.58
N LEU A 68 15.63 -11.98 -2.19
CA LEU A 68 15.90 -10.55 -2.33
C LEU A 68 15.97 -10.15 -3.80
N HIS A 69 16.63 -10.90 -4.67
CA HIS A 69 16.65 -10.58 -6.10
C HIS A 69 15.26 -10.60 -6.73
N SER A 70 14.36 -11.48 -6.28
CA SER A 70 13.01 -11.55 -6.84
C SER A 70 12.21 -10.25 -6.59
N ARG A 71 12.31 -9.67 -5.38
CA ARG A 71 11.48 -8.54 -4.90
C ARG A 71 12.22 -7.20 -4.76
N PHE A 72 13.53 -7.24 -4.54
CA PHE A 72 14.42 -6.10 -4.29
C PHE A 72 15.45 -5.83 -5.41
N SER A 73 15.25 -6.37 -6.63
CA SER A 73 16.18 -6.09 -7.75
C SER A 73 16.13 -4.67 -8.31
N THR A 74 14.97 -4.01 -8.26
CA THR A 74 14.76 -2.70 -8.88
C THR A 74 13.86 -1.83 -8.01
N ILE A 75 14.05 -0.50 -8.05
CA ILE A 75 13.26 0.45 -7.26
C ILE A 75 11.74 0.25 -7.44
N PRO A 76 11.19 0.07 -8.65
CA PRO A 76 9.75 -0.15 -8.80
C PRO A 76 9.24 -1.44 -8.16
N LYS A 77 10.04 -2.53 -8.18
CA LYS A 77 9.68 -3.77 -7.49
C LYS A 77 9.73 -3.61 -5.98
N ILE A 78 10.72 -2.86 -5.46
CA ILE A 78 10.79 -2.53 -4.04
C ILE A 78 9.57 -1.72 -3.65
N MET A 79 9.24 -0.67 -4.40
CA MET A 79 8.03 0.13 -4.16
C MET A 79 6.77 -0.73 -4.15
N LEU A 80 6.62 -1.67 -5.10
CA LEU A 80 5.48 -2.60 -5.12
C LEU A 80 5.44 -3.51 -3.88
N THR A 81 6.60 -3.96 -3.42
CA THR A 81 6.73 -4.76 -2.19
C THR A 81 6.41 -3.93 -0.94
N LEU A 82 6.81 -2.65 -0.90
CA LEU A 82 6.46 -1.74 0.20
C LEU A 82 4.98 -1.36 0.17
N VAL A 83 4.37 -1.21 -1.01
CA VAL A 83 2.91 -1.03 -1.14
C VAL A 83 2.18 -2.26 -0.59
N GLN A 84 2.60 -3.48 -0.94
CA GLN A 84 2.07 -4.71 -0.33
C GLN A 84 2.23 -4.70 1.20
N PHE A 85 3.32 -4.13 1.70
CA PHE A 85 3.55 -3.97 3.14
C PHE A 85 2.56 -2.98 3.76
N ILE A 86 2.34 -1.83 3.14
CA ILE A 86 1.40 -0.81 3.61
C ILE A 86 -0.04 -1.34 3.58
N THR A 87 -0.42 -2.10 2.54
CA THR A 87 -1.74 -2.71 2.40
C THR A 87 -1.90 -4.01 3.19
N GLN A 88 -0.85 -4.46 3.90
CA GLN A 88 -0.81 -5.74 4.64
C GLN A 88 -1.22 -6.94 3.77
N ASP A 89 -0.87 -6.90 2.48
CA ASP A 89 -1.22 -7.94 1.52
C ASP A 89 -0.15 -9.03 1.49
N SER A 90 -0.46 -10.18 2.10
CA SER A 90 0.28 -11.45 1.99
C SER A 90 1.81 -11.34 2.07
N ILE A 91 2.33 -10.48 2.95
CA ILE A 91 3.77 -10.16 2.98
C ILE A 91 4.55 -10.96 4.03
N ALA A 92 3.86 -11.68 4.92
CA ALA A 92 4.48 -12.53 5.94
C ALA A 92 5.45 -13.55 5.35
N ALA A 93 5.12 -14.12 4.18
CA ALA A 93 6.00 -15.06 3.47
C ALA A 93 7.35 -14.46 3.08
N PHE A 94 7.46 -13.13 2.97
CA PHE A 94 8.70 -12.45 2.62
C PHE A 94 9.44 -11.91 3.85
N TYR A 95 8.79 -11.13 4.74
CA TYR A 95 9.54 -10.48 5.82
C TYR A 95 9.92 -11.43 6.96
N VAL A 96 9.16 -12.50 7.20
CA VAL A 96 9.47 -13.48 8.26
C VAL A 96 10.85 -14.13 8.04
N PRO A 97 11.16 -14.75 6.88
CA PRO A 97 12.48 -15.33 6.65
C PRO A 97 13.60 -14.27 6.66
N VAL A 98 13.33 -13.06 6.16
CA VAL A 98 14.30 -11.96 6.15
C VAL A 98 14.64 -11.48 7.57
N VAL A 99 13.65 -11.35 8.45
CA VAL A 99 13.84 -10.94 9.85
C VAL A 99 14.48 -12.05 10.68
N HIS A 100 14.19 -13.33 10.38
CA HIS A 100 14.86 -14.45 11.06
C HIS A 100 16.36 -14.47 10.82
N HIS A 101 16.81 -14.14 9.60
CA HIS A 101 18.23 -14.07 9.29
C HIS A 101 18.90 -12.84 9.88
N SER A 102 18.17 -11.73 9.97
CA SER A 102 18.71 -10.50 10.53
C SER A 102 17.65 -9.72 11.29
N PRO A 103 17.60 -9.90 12.63
CA PRO A 103 16.55 -9.33 13.46
C PRO A 103 16.56 -7.81 13.48
N LEU A 104 17.68 -7.16 13.12
CA LEU A 104 17.77 -5.70 13.02
C LEU A 104 16.85 -5.11 11.94
N LEU A 105 16.52 -5.86 10.88
CA LEU A 105 15.59 -5.39 9.84
C LEU A 105 14.17 -5.21 10.36
N ILE A 106 13.83 -5.79 11.51
CA ILE A 106 12.51 -5.60 12.12
C ILE A 106 12.23 -4.11 12.39
N PHE A 107 13.26 -3.32 12.74
CA PHE A 107 13.09 -1.90 12.99
C PHE A 107 12.73 -1.14 11.71
N TYR A 108 13.31 -1.52 10.57
CA TYR A 108 12.98 -0.92 9.28
C TYR A 108 11.52 -1.22 8.89
N PHE A 109 11.10 -2.48 8.97
CA PHE A 109 9.73 -2.89 8.65
C PHE A 109 8.68 -2.36 9.63
N LEU A 110 9.03 -2.22 10.91
CA LEU A 110 8.15 -1.64 11.91
C LEU A 110 8.01 -0.13 11.73
N LEU A 111 9.11 0.56 11.37
CA LEU A 111 9.08 2.00 11.13
C LEU A 111 8.21 2.37 9.92
N ILE A 112 8.28 1.61 8.81
CA ILE A 112 7.40 1.87 7.66
C ILE A 112 5.93 1.59 7.99
N LEU A 113 5.64 0.57 8.80
CA LEU A 113 4.27 0.25 9.23
C LEU A 113 3.69 1.39 10.08
N ILE A 114 4.44 1.89 11.06
CA ILE A 114 3.97 3.00 11.92
C ILE A 114 3.83 4.29 11.12
N PHE A 115 4.83 4.68 10.33
CA PHE A 115 4.80 5.97 9.63
C PHE A 115 3.84 6.00 8.45
N VAL A 116 3.77 4.94 7.65
CA VAL A 116 3.03 4.96 6.38
C VAL A 116 1.67 4.28 6.50
N SER A 117 1.53 3.21 7.28
CA SER A 117 0.22 2.57 7.49
C SER A 117 -0.59 3.34 8.54
N ILE A 118 -0.05 3.54 9.75
CA ILE A 118 -0.80 4.18 10.86
C ILE A 118 -0.79 5.70 10.76
N GLY A 119 0.29 6.31 10.29
CA GLY A 119 0.42 7.77 10.23
C GLY A 119 -0.33 8.43 9.07
N LEU A 120 -0.63 7.68 8.00
CA LEU A 120 -1.17 8.24 6.75
C LEU A 120 -2.57 7.71 6.39
N MET A 121 -3.00 6.59 6.97
CA MET A 121 -4.41 6.13 6.92
C MET A 121 -5.17 6.55 8.16
#